data_AF-A0A3D0USZ0-F1
#
_entry.id   AF-A0A3D0USZ0-F1
#
_cell.length_a   1.000
_cell.length_b   1.000
_cell.length_c   1.000
_cell.angle_alpha   90.00
_cell.angle_beta   90.00
_cell.angle_gamma   90.00
#
_symmetry.space_group_name_H-M   'P 1'
#
loop_
_entity.id
_entity.type
_entity.pdbx_description
1 polymer ?
#
loop_
_entity_poly.entity_id
_entity_poly.type
_entity_poly.pdbx_seq_one_letter_code
_entity_poly.pdbx_strand_id
1 'polypeptide(L)'
;MQPQYYTDPYDANVDYVFLNTCGFISSGRDEAQHTIEKLLKKNKKIYMLGCALQYYKNIDKDSPSPLSQKNIYPLSRNDFNTITIQQLFKGYSSDKFNDFEFTESPRVYTNADYKFEYLKIAE
;
A
#
# COMPACT_ATOMS: atom_id res chain seq x y z
N MET A 1 -16.58 1.51 -15.31
CA MET A 1 -15.86 0.29 -14.90
C MET A 1 -16.13 0.09 -13.42
N GLN A 2 -16.62 -1.08 -13.00
CA GLN A 2 -16.80 -1.40 -11.57
C GLN A 2 -15.59 -2.19 -11.08
N PRO A 3 -15.06 -1.91 -9.88
CA PRO A 3 -13.94 -2.67 -9.32
C PRO A 3 -14.39 -4.10 -8.98
N GLN A 4 -13.51 -5.05 -9.23
CA GLN A 4 -13.69 -6.44 -8.82
C GLN A 4 -12.62 -6.80 -7.78
N TYR A 5 -13.07 -7.45 -6.71
CA TYR A 5 -12.21 -7.90 -5.62
C TYR A 5 -11.72 -9.33 -5.90
N TYR A 6 -10.46 -9.57 -5.56
CA TYR A 6 -9.79 -10.87 -5.66
C TYR A 6 -9.04 -11.14 -4.36
N THR A 7 -9.01 -12.41 -3.95
CA THR A 7 -8.30 -12.83 -2.74
C THR A 7 -6.82 -13.13 -2.98
N ASP A 8 -6.46 -13.59 -4.18
CA ASP A 8 -5.06 -13.79 -4.57
C ASP A 8 -4.50 -12.49 -5.19
N PRO A 9 -3.56 -11.78 -4.53
CA PRO A 9 -2.95 -10.57 -5.08
C PRO A 9 -2.07 -10.84 -6.32
N TYR A 10 -1.78 -12.11 -6.63
CA TYR A 10 -0.96 -12.52 -7.78
C TYR A 10 -1.77 -13.02 -8.97
N ASP A 11 -3.11 -13.05 -8.86
CA ASP A 11 -4.02 -13.47 -9.93
C ASP A 11 -3.79 -12.63 -11.18
N ALA A 12 -3.93 -13.22 -12.37
CA ALA A 12 -3.71 -12.54 -13.63
C ALA A 12 -4.66 -11.36 -13.85
N ASN A 13 -5.88 -11.41 -13.30
CA ASN A 13 -6.92 -10.41 -13.44
C ASN A 13 -6.81 -9.26 -12.41
N VAL A 14 -5.87 -9.34 -11.48
CA VAL A 14 -5.61 -8.27 -10.51
C VAL A 14 -4.68 -7.23 -11.12
N ASP A 15 -5.15 -6.00 -11.30
CA ASP A 15 -4.30 -4.89 -11.78
C ASP A 15 -3.64 -4.11 -10.64
N TYR A 16 -4.36 -3.96 -9.52
CA TYR A 16 -3.99 -3.13 -8.38
C TYR A 16 -3.92 -3.96 -7.10
N VAL A 17 -2.86 -3.77 -6.32
CA VAL A 17 -2.68 -4.42 -5.02
C VAL A 17 -2.44 -3.36 -3.96
N PHE A 18 -3.27 -3.37 -2.92
CA PHE A 18 -3.05 -2.58 -1.72
C PHE A 18 -2.15 -3.38 -0.77
N LEU A 19 -0.90 -2.95 -0.63
CA LEU A 19 0.10 -3.63 0.16
C LEU A 19 0.34 -2.86 1.45
N ASN A 20 -0.10 -3.45 2.56
CA ASN A 20 0.15 -2.95 3.90
C ASN A 20 1.13 -3.90 4.60
N THR A 21 2.30 -3.39 4.98
CA THR A 21 3.34 -4.22 5.60
C THR A 21 3.99 -3.51 6.78
N CYS A 22 4.54 -4.32 7.68
CA CYS A 22 5.31 -3.83 8.81
C CYS A 22 6.75 -3.45 8.40
N GLY A 23 7.15 -2.21 8.68
CA GLY A 23 8.53 -1.74 8.48
C GLY A 23 9.42 -1.83 9.73
N PHE A 24 8.82 -2.06 10.91
CA PHE A 24 9.52 -1.94 12.19
C PHE A 24 10.47 -3.11 12.46
N ILE A 25 10.06 -4.34 12.16
CA ILE A 25 10.86 -5.54 12.36
C ILE A 25 11.57 -5.97 11.07
N SER A 26 12.77 -6.53 11.17
CA SER A 26 13.58 -6.95 10.00
C SER A 26 12.87 -8.00 9.14
N SER A 27 12.27 -9.01 9.75
CA SER A 27 11.51 -10.05 9.04
C SER A 27 10.36 -9.47 8.21
N GLY A 28 9.65 -8.46 8.75
CA GLY A 28 8.59 -7.75 8.06
C GLY A 28 9.10 -6.94 6.86
N ARG A 29 10.31 -6.39 6.94
CA ARG A 29 10.96 -5.70 5.82
C ARG A 29 11.40 -6.66 4.72
N ASP A 30 11.95 -7.82 5.08
CA ASP A 30 12.37 -8.84 4.12
C ASP A 30 11.16 -9.42 3.37
N GLU A 31 10.07 -9.69 4.10
CA GLU A 31 8.80 -10.13 3.52
C GLU A 31 8.20 -9.06 2.58
N ALA A 32 8.24 -7.79 2.99
CA ALA A 32 7.78 -6.68 2.17
C ALA A 32 8.56 -6.57 0.87
N GLN A 33 9.90 -6.61 0.94
CA GLN A 33 10.80 -6.57 -0.21
C GLN A 33 10.47 -7.70 -1.18
N HIS A 34 10.40 -8.94 -0.70
CA HIS A 34 10.11 -10.10 -1.54
C HIS A 34 8.72 -10.01 -2.20
N THR A 35 7.73 -9.54 -1.44
CA THR A 35 6.37 -9.35 -1.93
C THR A 35 6.31 -8.28 -3.02
N ILE A 36 6.95 -7.13 -2.81
CA ILE A 36 7.03 -6.04 -3.79
C ILE A 36 7.68 -6.54 -5.08
N GLU A 37 8.83 -7.20 -5.00
CA GLU A 37 9.53 -7.73 -6.17
C GLU A 37 8.68 -8.70 -6.97
N LYS A 38 7.97 -9.61 -6.29
CA LYS A 38 7.09 -10.59 -6.93
C LYS A 38 5.90 -9.91 -7.63
N LEU A 39 5.31 -8.90 -7.01
CA LEU A 39 4.22 -8.11 -7.58
C LEU A 39 4.67 -7.31 -8.81
N LEU A 40 5.84 -6.67 -8.74
CA LEU A 40 6.41 -5.93 -9.86
C LEU A 40 6.79 -6.82 -11.04
N LYS A 41 7.34 -8.02 -10.79
CA LYS A 41 7.59 -9.04 -11.83
C LYS A 41 6.32 -9.44 -12.58
N LYS A 42 5.16 -9.37 -11.90
CA LYS A 42 3.82 -9.60 -12.49
C LYS A 42 3.17 -8.31 -13.02
N ASN A 43 3.93 -7.21 -13.12
CA ASN A 43 3.49 -5.89 -13.58
C ASN A 43 2.27 -5.33 -12.82
N LYS A 44 2.14 -5.68 -11.53
CA LYS A 44 1.07 -5.16 -10.67
C LYS A 44 1.34 -3.70 -10.31
N LYS A 45 0.29 -2.90 -10.20
CA LYS A 45 0.34 -1.56 -9.60
C LYS A 45 0.15 -1.70 -8.09
N ILE A 46 1.13 -1.24 -7.32
CA ILE A 46 1.19 -1.44 -5.87
C ILE A 46 0.86 -0.13 -5.17
N TYR A 47 -0.27 -0.11 -4.47
CA TYR A 47 -0.62 0.94 -3.54
C TYR A 47 -0.06 0.60 -2.17
N MET A 48 1.02 1.25 -1.78
CA MET A 48 1.74 0.92 -0.55
C MET A 48 1.27 1.81 0.60
N LEU A 49 1.00 1.19 1.75
CA LEU A 49 0.56 1.87 2.97
C LEU A 49 1.21 1.24 4.21
N GLY A 50 1.05 1.91 5.35
CA GLY A 50 1.54 1.41 6.64
C GLY A 50 2.96 1.83 6.99
N CYS A 51 3.54 1.18 8.00
CA CYS A 51 4.83 1.60 8.56
C CYS A 51 6.05 1.20 7.71
N ALA A 52 5.92 0.23 6.80
CA ALA A 52 6.98 -0.05 5.83
C ALA A 52 7.23 1.13 4.89
N LEU A 53 6.18 1.87 4.51
CA LEU A 53 6.31 3.09 3.73
C LEU A 53 7.11 4.16 4.48
N GLN A 54 6.90 4.31 5.79
CA GLN A 54 7.70 5.22 6.62
C GLN A 54 9.17 4.79 6.66
N TYR A 55 9.42 3.51 6.87
CA TYR A 55 10.78 2.96 6.84
C TYR A 55 11.47 3.29 5.52
N TYR A 56 10.86 2.94 4.38
CA TYR A 56 11.46 3.15 3.05
C TYR A 56 11.63 4.63 2.66
N LYS A 57 10.97 5.55 3.35
CA LYS A 57 11.16 7.00 3.20
C LYS A 57 12.29 7.52 4.08
N ASN A 58 12.45 6.93 5.26
CA ASN A 58 13.42 7.34 6.27
C ASN A 58 14.77 6.63 6.15
N ILE A 59 14.86 5.54 5.38
CA ILE A 59 16.15 4.97 5.00
C ILE A 59 16.94 5.97 4.15
N ASP A 60 18.26 5.90 4.30
CA ASP A 60 19.19 6.79 3.63
C ASP A 60 18.91 6.87 2.12
N LYS A 61 18.99 8.07 1.55
CA LYS A 61 18.64 8.31 0.12
C LYS A 61 19.50 7.50 -0.85
N ASP A 62 20.65 7.02 -0.37
CA ASP A 62 21.61 6.21 -1.12
C ASP A 62 21.28 4.71 -1.09
N SER A 63 20.32 4.28 -0.25
CA SER A 63 19.80 2.91 -0.29
C SER A 63 18.67 2.79 -1.31
N PRO A 64 18.67 1.76 -2.17
CA PRO A 64 17.61 1.57 -3.17
C PRO A 64 16.27 1.37 -2.47
N SER A 65 15.43 2.40 -2.49
CA SER A 65 14.08 2.38 -1.96
C SER A 65 13.11 1.84 -3.01
N PRO A 66 12.25 0.86 -2.68
CA PRO A 66 11.24 0.37 -3.62
C PRO A 66 10.31 1.49 -4.09
N LEU A 67 10.13 2.57 -3.30
CA LEU A 67 9.30 3.73 -3.63
C LEU A 67 9.74 4.47 -4.91
N SER A 68 10.96 4.25 -5.39
CA SER A 68 11.45 4.82 -6.65
C SER A 68 10.91 4.11 -7.90
N GLN A 69 10.27 2.94 -7.75
CA GLN A 69 9.80 2.13 -8.86
C GLN A 69 8.47 2.64 -9.43
N LYS A 70 8.36 2.68 -10.76
CA LYS A 70 7.26 3.30 -11.54
C LYS A 70 5.84 2.80 -11.20
N ASN A 71 5.71 1.59 -10.65
CA ASN A 71 4.42 0.96 -10.33
C ASN A 71 4.13 0.97 -8.82
N ILE A 72 4.87 1.72 -8.02
CA ILE A 72 4.62 1.87 -6.59
C ILE A 72 4.06 3.27 -6.30
N TYR A 73 2.94 3.28 -5.60
CA TYR A 73 2.16 4.47 -5.28
C TYR A 73 1.97 4.54 -3.76
N PRO A 74 2.67 5.45 -3.07
CA PRO A 74 2.44 5.71 -1.65
C PRO A 74 1.02 6.18 -1.37
N LEU A 75 0.35 5.63 -0.36
CA LEU A 75 -0.92 6.13 0.18
C LEU A 75 -0.81 6.45 1.66
N SER A 76 -1.33 7.61 2.03
CA SER A 76 -1.57 7.98 3.41
C SER A 76 -2.88 7.39 3.94
N ARG A 77 -2.93 7.21 5.26
CA ARG A 77 -4.17 6.81 5.93
C ARG A 77 -5.30 7.82 5.70
N ASN A 78 -4.95 9.11 5.64
CA ASN A 78 -5.93 10.18 5.45
C ASN A 78 -6.43 10.28 4.00
N ASP A 79 -5.68 9.75 3.03
CA ASP A 79 -6.10 9.74 1.63
C ASP A 79 -7.38 8.94 1.46
N PHE A 80 -7.58 7.85 2.24
CA PHE A 80 -8.79 7.02 2.16
C PHE A 80 -10.09 7.79 2.43
N ASN A 81 -10.03 8.93 3.13
CA ASN A 81 -11.22 9.75 3.39
C ASN A 81 -11.68 10.55 2.16
N THR A 82 -10.80 10.77 1.18
CA THR A 82 -11.07 11.70 0.07
C THR A 82 -10.74 11.13 -1.31
N ILE A 83 -9.97 10.04 -1.37
CA ILE A 83 -9.51 9.45 -2.61
C ILE A 83 -10.64 8.71 -3.33
N THR A 84 -10.71 8.91 -4.64
CA THR A 84 -11.65 8.25 -5.54
C THR A 84 -10.99 7.10 -6.29
N ILE A 85 -11.79 6.13 -6.74
CA ILE A 85 -11.31 5.04 -7.61
C ILE A 85 -10.67 5.58 -8.89
N GLN A 86 -11.20 6.68 -9.46
CA GLN A 86 -10.64 7.29 -10.67
C GLN A 86 -9.24 7.86 -10.42
N GLN A 87 -8.99 8.43 -9.23
CA GLN A 87 -7.64 8.87 -8.85
C GLN A 87 -6.70 7.68 -8.68
N LEU A 88 -7.18 6.57 -8.10
CA LEU A 88 -6.40 5.33 -8.02
C LEU A 88 -6.04 4.77 -9.41
N PHE A 89 -6.96 4.84 -10.39
CA PHE A 89 -6.64 4.39 -11.75
C PHE A 89 -5.62 5.30 -12.46
N LYS A 90 -5.56 6.57 -12.08
CA LYS A 90 -4.58 7.54 -12.59
C LYS A 90 -3.21 7.45 -11.92
N GLY A 91 -3.02 6.59 -10.93
CA GLY A 91 -1.74 6.45 -10.21
C GLY A 91 -1.50 7.56 -9.20
N TYR A 92 -2.53 7.92 -8.42
CA TYR A 92 -2.41 8.89 -7.33
C TYR A 92 -1.33 8.44 -6.34
N SER A 93 -0.46 9.35 -5.94
CA SER A 93 0.51 9.12 -4.86
C SER A 93 0.38 10.23 -3.85
N SER A 94 0.37 9.86 -2.57
CA SER A 94 0.36 10.84 -1.49
C SER A 94 1.65 11.65 -1.49
N ASP A 95 1.52 12.95 -1.26
CA ASP A 95 2.60 13.88 -0.98
C ASP A 95 2.60 14.36 0.49
N LYS A 96 1.50 14.09 1.23
CA LYS A 96 1.27 14.54 2.60
C LYS A 96 1.40 13.37 3.58
N PHE A 97 2.52 13.32 4.27
CA PHE A 97 2.89 12.20 5.14
C PHE A 97 2.92 12.54 6.63
N ASN A 98 2.30 13.64 7.05
CA ASN A 98 2.36 14.11 8.44
C ASN A 98 1.50 13.27 9.40
N ASP A 99 0.62 12.41 8.89
CA ASP A 99 -0.49 11.85 9.66
C ASP A 99 -0.44 10.32 9.80
N PHE A 100 0.74 9.71 9.65
CA PHE A 100 0.91 8.28 9.92
C PHE A 100 1.25 7.99 11.39
N GLU A 101 1.14 8.99 12.27
CA GLU A 101 1.16 8.79 13.73
C GLU A 101 0.03 7.83 14.14
N PHE A 102 0.23 7.09 15.22
CA PHE A 102 -0.78 6.21 15.77
C PHE A 102 -2.00 7.04 16.19
N THR A 103 -3.03 7.07 15.35
CA THR A 103 -4.33 7.62 15.72
C THR A 103 -4.93 6.78 16.86
N GLU A 104 -5.49 7.41 17.90
CA GLU A 104 -6.27 6.69 18.93
C GLU A 104 -7.55 6.06 18.34
N SER A 105 -7.93 6.45 17.12
CA SER A 105 -9.10 5.95 16.40
C SER A 105 -8.93 4.48 15.95
N PRO A 106 -10.00 3.66 16.01
CA PRO A 106 -9.96 2.24 15.67
C PRO A 106 -9.49 2.00 14.23
N ARG A 107 -8.64 0.97 14.06
CA ARG A 107 -7.88 0.61 12.84
C ARG A 107 -8.74 0.00 11.71
N VAL A 108 -10.02 0.35 11.58
CA VAL A 108 -10.92 -0.34 10.64
C VAL A 108 -11.66 0.68 9.79
N TYR A 109 -11.18 0.88 8.57
CA TYR A 109 -11.97 1.47 7.49
C TYR A 109 -12.38 0.36 6.54
N THR A 110 -13.57 -0.18 6.76
CA THR A 110 -14.32 -0.94 5.74
C THR A 110 -15.25 0.04 5.06
N ASN A 111 -14.96 0.42 3.81
CA ASN A 111 -15.95 1.12 3.01
C ASN A 111 -16.80 0.07 2.26
N ALA A 112 -17.99 -0.19 2.79
CA ALA A 112 -18.95 -1.15 2.26
C ALA A 112 -19.38 -0.83 0.81
N ASP A 113 -19.35 0.44 0.41
CA ASP A 113 -19.72 0.87 -0.95
C ASP A 113 -18.63 0.54 -1.99
N TYR A 114 -17.38 0.32 -1.54
CA TYR A 114 -16.24 0.04 -2.42
C TYR A 114 -15.71 -1.39 -2.35
N LYS A 115 -16.31 -2.27 -1.53
CA LYS A 115 -15.89 -3.68 -1.36
C LYS A 115 -14.39 -3.84 -1.05
N PHE A 116 -13.82 -2.94 -0.25
CA PHE A 116 -12.47 -3.13 0.30
C PHE A 116 -12.58 -3.54 1.76
N GLU A 117 -12.12 -4.76 2.04
CA GLU A 117 -11.97 -5.29 3.39
C GLU A 117 -10.49 -5.21 3.75
N TYR A 118 -10.15 -4.30 4.66
CA TYR A 118 -8.80 -4.23 5.23
C TYR A 118 -8.66 -5.36 6.25
N LEU A 119 -7.80 -6.34 5.94
CA LEU A 119 -7.44 -7.40 6.87
C LEU A 119 -6.38 -6.88 7.84
N LYS A 120 -6.71 -6.90 9.14
CA LYS A 120 -5.76 -6.72 10.25
C LYS A 120 -4.72 -7.85 10.17
N ILE A 121 -3.50 -7.54 9.72
CA ILE A 121 -2.34 -8.42 9.93
C ILE A 121 -1.75 -8.08 11.31
N ALA A 122 -1.49 -9.14 12.09
CA ALA A 122 -1.24 -9.17 13.53
C ALA A 122 -0.13 -8.23 14.05
N GLU A 123 -0.20 -7.98 15.35
CA GLU A 123 0.81 -7.26 16.15
C GLU A 123 2.18 -7.94 16.14
#